data_AF-A0A2I0D1B5-F1
#
_entry.id   AF-A0A2I0D1B5-F1
#
_cell.length_a   1.000
_cell.length_b   1.000
_cell.length_c   1.000
_cell.angle_alpha   90.00
_cell.angle_beta   90.00
_cell.angle_gamma   90.00
#
_symmetry.space_group_name_H-M   'P 1'
#
loop_
_entity.id
_entity.type
_entity.pdbx_description
1 polymer ?
#
loop_
_entity_poly.entity_id
_entity_poly.type
_entity_poly.pdbx_seq_one_letter_code
_entity_poly.pdbx_strand_id
1 'polypeptide(L)' 'MTAYSERIMGILEPKIGHALAQSALRIKCKKLGIAPEHITSEMLPVLADDLYEPLRIFAGDDFARGLVSQIKAL' A
#
# COMPACT_ATOMS: atom_id res chain seq x y z
N MET A 1 -12.16 -7.88 13.00
CA MET A 1 -12.06 -7.70 11.53
C MET A 1 -10.77 -6.96 11.28
N THR A 2 -9.75 -7.63 10.74
CA THR A 2 -8.45 -7.03 10.45
C THR A 2 -8.65 -5.99 9.35
N ALA A 3 -8.32 -4.73 9.65
CA ALA A 3 -8.53 -3.64 8.71
C ALA A 3 -7.65 -3.84 7.47
N TYR A 4 -8.09 -3.43 6.27
CA TYR A 4 -7.27 -3.53 5.05
C TYR A 4 -5.91 -2.83 5.21
N SER A 5 -5.84 -1.80 6.05
CA SER A 5 -4.59 -1.15 6.45
C SER A 5 -3.58 -2.13 7.07
N GLU A 6 -4.01 -2.99 7.99
CA GLU A 6 -3.13 -3.99 8.63
C GLU A 6 -2.63 -5.02 7.63
N ARG A 7 -3.50 -5.46 6.69
CA ARG A 7 -3.11 -6.40 5.63
C ARG A 7 -2.11 -5.78 4.66
N ILE A 8 -2.31 -4.52 4.27
CA ILE A 8 -1.37 -3.77 3.43
C ILE A 8 -0.03 -3.56 4.17
N MET A 9 -0.07 -3.22 5.46
CA MET A 9 1.14 -3.10 6.28
C MET A 9 1.90 -4.43 6.34
N GLY A 10 1.24 -5.57 6.51
CA GLY A 10 1.88 -6.88 6.49
C GLY A 10 2.59 -7.23 5.17
N ILE A 11 2.15 -6.65 4.05
CA ILE A 11 2.79 -6.80 2.74
C ILE A 11 3.98 -5.85 2.57
N LEU A 12 3.85 -4.61 3.03
CA LEU A 12 4.85 -3.55 2.85
C LEU A 12 5.99 -3.61 3.90
N GLU A 13 5.68 -3.91 5.16
CA GLU A 13 6.63 -3.91 6.28
C GLU A 13 7.89 -4.77 6.05
N PRO A 14 7.78 -6.04 5.60
CA PRO A 14 8.97 -6.90 5.41
C PRO A 14 9.88 -6.42 4.27
N LYS A 15 9.40 -5.46 3.48
CA LYS A 15 9.99 -5.06 2.21
C LYS A 15 10.61 -3.68 2.26
N ILE A 16 9.89 -2.70 2.79
CA ILE A 16 10.34 -1.31 2.89
C ILE A 16 10.54 -0.86 4.35
N GLY A 17 10.22 -1.71 5.32
CA GLY A 17 10.28 -1.37 6.74
C GLY A 17 9.02 -0.63 7.22
N HIS A 18 8.74 -0.76 8.51
CA HIS A 18 7.52 -0.26 9.15
C HIS A 18 7.29 1.25 8.97
N ALA A 19 8.32 2.07 9.19
CA ALA A 19 8.19 3.53 9.09
C ALA A 19 7.84 4.00 7.67
N LEU A 20 8.44 3.39 6.63
CA LEU A 20 8.15 3.73 5.24
C LEU A 20 6.77 3.21 4.81
N ALA A 21 6.42 1.97 5.20
CA ALA A 21 5.10 1.40 4.94
C ALA A 21 3.98 2.27 5.53
N GLN A 22 4.11 2.65 6.80
CA GLN A 22 3.13 3.48 7.49
C GLN A 22 3.01 4.87 6.85
N SER A 23 4.15 5.48 6.51
CA SER A 23 4.17 6.80 5.87
C SER A 23 3.55 6.76 4.49
N ALA A 24 3.87 5.75 3.68
CA ALA A 24 3.30 5.55 2.35
C ALA A 24 1.78 5.40 2.45
N LEU A 25 1.29 4.49 3.31
CA LEU A 25 -0.13 4.27 3.51
C LEU A 25 -0.85 5.54 3.98
N ARG A 26 -0.30 6.26 4.97
CA ARG A 26 -0.88 7.53 5.46
C ARG A 26 -0.96 8.60 4.38
N ILE A 27 0.10 8.78 3.60
CA ILE A 27 0.12 9.77 2.50
C ILE A 27 -0.94 9.43 1.47
N LYS A 28 -1.08 8.15 1.10
CA LYS A 28 -2.09 7.71 0.12
C LYS A 28 -3.51 7.84 0.65
N CYS A 29 -3.77 7.42 1.89
CA CYS A 29 -5.08 7.61 2.52
C CYS A 29 -5.46 9.10 2.57
N LYS A 30 -4.50 9.97 2.93
CA LYS A 30 -4.69 11.43 2.93
C LYS A 30 -5.02 11.98 1.54
N LYS A 31 -4.36 11.48 0.47
CA LYS A 31 -4.67 11.87 -0.92
C LYS A 31 -6.08 11.48 -1.34
N LEU A 32 -6.57 10.34 -0.85
CA LEU A 32 -7.93 9.85 -1.09
C LEU A 32 -8.97 10.48 -0.13
N GLY A 33 -8.55 11.34 0.79
CA GLY A 33 -9.44 11.95 1.77
C GLY A 33 -9.99 10.98 2.82
N ILE A 34 -9.34 9.83 3.03
CA ILE A 34 -9.77 8.79 3.96
C ILE A 34 -8.76 8.56 5.08
N ALA A 35 -9.22 7.92 6.17
CA ALA A 35 -8.37 7.36 7.20
C ALA A 35 -7.97 5.92 6.85
N PRO A 36 -6.80 5.41 7.30
CA PRO A 36 -6.38 4.03 7.07
C PRO A 36 -7.39 2.99 7.59
N GLU A 37 -8.14 3.27 8.65
CA GLU A 37 -9.24 2.41 9.13
C GLU A 37 -10.45 2.32 8.20
N HIS A 38 -10.58 3.25 7.24
CA HIS A 38 -11.70 3.33 6.30
C HIS A 38 -11.35 2.86 4.88
N ILE A 39 -10.20 2.20 4.72
CA ILE A 39 -9.86 1.59 3.42
C ILE A 39 -10.90 0.50 3.11
N THR A 40 -11.55 0.61 1.97
CA THR A 40 -12.47 -0.40 1.43
C THR A 40 -11.81 -1.17 0.29
N SER A 41 -12.38 -2.31 -0.09
CA SER A 41 -11.90 -3.14 -1.20
C SER A 41 -11.85 -2.38 -2.53
N GLU A 42 -12.81 -1.50 -2.77
CA GLU A 42 -12.90 -0.68 -3.99
C GLU A 42 -11.71 0.30 -4.14
N MET A 43 -11.06 0.67 -3.04
CA MET A 43 -9.94 1.59 -3.01
C MET A 43 -8.58 0.90 -3.19
N LEU A 44 -8.53 -0.43 -3.01
CA LEU A 44 -7.29 -1.21 -3.12
C LEU A 44 -6.58 -1.06 -4.46
N PRO A 45 -7.27 -1.10 -5.63
CA PRO A 45 -6.60 -0.94 -6.91
C PRO A 45 -5.93 0.41 -7.04
N VAL A 46 -6.63 1.48 -6.65
CA VAL A 46 -6.11 2.84 -6.71
C VAL A 46 -4.93 3.02 -5.76
N LEU A 47 -5.05 2.54 -4.51
CA LEU A 47 -3.94 2.57 -3.54
C LEU A 47 -2.70 1.83 -4.05
N ALA A 48 -2.90 0.64 -4.63
CA ALA A 48 -1.81 -0.17 -5.16
C ALA A 48 -1.12 0.54 -6.35
N ASP A 49 -1.88 1.06 -7.30
CA ASP A 49 -1.32 1.80 -8.43
C ASP A 49 -0.57 3.06 -7.99
N ASP A 50 -1.08 3.76 -6.99
CA ASP A 50 -0.42 4.93 -6.44
C ASP A 50 0.90 4.57 -5.70
N LEU A 51 0.99 3.36 -5.14
CA LEU A 51 2.20 2.85 -4.48
C LEU A 51 3.23 2.31 -5.47
N TYR A 52 2.83 1.98 -6.70
CA TYR A 52 3.73 1.44 -7.73
C TYR A 52 4.91 2.36 -8.02
N GLU A 53 4.66 3.62 -8.36
CA GLU A 53 5.71 4.55 -8.80
C GLU A 53 6.80 4.77 -7.73
N PRO A 54 6.45 5.06 -6.46
CA PRO A 54 7.44 5.17 -5.38
C PRO A 54 8.19 3.87 -5.13
N LEU A 55 7.50 2.72 -5.14
CA LEU A 55 8.12 1.41 -4.93
C LEU A 55 9.06 1.04 -6.08
N ARG A 56 8.70 1.38 -7.32
CA ARG A 56 9.51 1.14 -8.52
C ARG A 56 10.81 1.93 -8.47
N ILE A 57 10.73 3.20 -8.08
CA ILE A 57 11.91 4.08 -7.94
C ILE A 57 12.83 3.58 -6.82
N PHE A 58 12.26 3.12 -5.70
CA PHE A 58 13.02 2.73 -4.52
C PHE A 58 13.60 1.30 -4.59
N ALA A 59 12.82 0.34 -5.10
CA ALA A 59 13.11 -1.09 -5.00
C ALA A 59 13.10 -1.83 -6.36
N GLY A 60 12.86 -1.13 -7.47
CA GLY A 60 12.85 -1.71 -8.81
C GLY A 60 11.47 -2.20 -9.28
N ASP A 61 11.37 -2.44 -10.59
CA ASP A 61 10.09 -2.72 -11.27
C ASP A 61 9.44 -4.03 -10.84
N ASP A 62 10.19 -5.13 -10.87
CA ASP A 62 9.68 -6.46 -10.51
C ASP A 62 9.13 -6.49 -9.08
N PHE A 63 9.82 -5.79 -8.18
CA PHE A 63 9.41 -5.71 -6.79
C PHE A 63 8.13 -4.91 -6.61
N ALA A 64 8.04 -3.74 -7.26
CA ALA A 64 6.86 -2.91 -7.23
C ALA A 64 5.64 -3.64 -7.79
N ARG A 65 5.77 -4.31 -8.94
CA ARG A 65 4.69 -5.12 -9.53
C ARG A 65 4.21 -6.21 -8.58
N GLY A 66 5.14 -6.93 -7.94
CA GLY A 66 4.81 -7.99 -7.00
C GLY A 66 4.03 -7.49 -5.78
N LEU A 67 4.39 -6.34 -5.23
CA LEU A 67 3.67 -5.73 -4.09
C LEU A 67 2.29 -5.20 -4.48
N VAL A 68 2.21 -4.51 -5.61
CA VAL A 68 0.95 -3.96 -6.14
C VAL A 68 -0.05 -5.06 -6.45
N SER A 69 0.41 -6.17 -7.04
CA SER A 69 -0.46 -7.31 -7.32
C SER A 69 -0.99 -7.97 -6.05
N GLN A 70 -0.18 -8.03 -4.98
CA GLN A 70 -0.63 -8.58 -3.70
C GLN A 70 -1.67 -7.68 -3.02
N ILE A 71 -1.48 -6.36 -3.05
CA ILE A 71 -2.45 -5.41 -2.48
C ILE A 71 -3.78 -5.45 -3.24
N LYS A 72 -3.74 -5.58 -4.56
CA LYS A 72 -4.94 -5.71 -5.42
C LYS A 72 -5.74 -6.99 -5.17
N ALA A 73 -5.09 -8.03 -4.63
CA ALA A 73 -5.70 -9.33 -4.39
C ALA A 73 -6.24 -9.50 -2.96
N LEU A 74 -6.18 -8.46 -2.12
CA LEU A 74 -6.68 -8.49 -0.74
C LEU A 74 -8.21 -8.47 -0.66
#